data_AF-A0A1F9CPB3-F1
#
_entry.id   AF-A0A1F9CPB3-F1
#
_cell.length_a   1.000
_cell.length_b   1.000
_cell.length_c   1.000
_cell.angle_alpha   90.00
_cell.angle_beta   90.00
_cell.angle_gamma   90.00
#
_symmetry.space_group_name_H-M   'P 1'
#
loop_
_entity.id
_entity.type
_entity.pdbx_description
1 polymer ?
#
loop_
_entity_poly.entity_id
_entity_poly.type
_entity_poly.pdbx_seq_one_letter_code
_entity_poly.pdbx_strand_id
1 'polypeptide(L)' 'MSGKDISKILKIKPQVVMRNGRPDAVIINIKDYQKLLERLEDKEDLANLIKMRKGSLHFRKFDKFLAEHNNAL' A
#
# COMPACT_ATOMS: atom_id res chain seq x y z
N MET A 1 5.34 -10.10 -8.20
CA MET A 1 5.63 -8.76 -8.73
C MET A 1 6.74 -8.89 -9.73
N SER A 2 6.56 -8.40 -10.96
CA SER A 2 7.62 -8.43 -11.97
C SER A 2 8.63 -7.33 -11.66
N GLY A 3 9.91 -7.53 -11.99
CA GLY A 3 10.93 -6.48 -11.85
C GLY A 3 10.58 -5.17 -12.57
N LYS A 4 9.66 -5.24 -13.54
CA LYS A 4 9.11 -4.11 -14.31
C LYS A 4 8.20 -3.18 -13.50
N ASP A 5 7.58 -3.65 -12.42
CA ASP A 5 6.69 -2.83 -11.57
C ASP A 5 7.51 -2.00 -10.56
N ILE A 6 8.61 -2.56 -10.07
CA ILE A 6 9.53 -1.90 -9.14
C ILE A 6 10.24 -0.73 -9.84
N SER A 7 10.61 -0.87 -11.11
CA SER A 7 11.22 0.22 -11.90
C SER A 7 10.27 1.37 -12.24
N LYS A 8 8.95 1.19 -12.10
CA LYS A 8 7.96 2.29 -12.21
C LYS A 8 7.77 3.06 -10.90
N ILE A 9 8.10 2.44 -9.78
CA ILE A 9 7.94 3.05 -8.45
C ILE A 9 9.19 3.84 -8.09
N LEU A 10 10.36 3.24 -8.32
CA LEU A 10 11.65 3.87 -8.07
C LEU A 10 11.94 4.89 -9.16
N LYS A 11 12.00 6.18 -8.80
CA LYS A 11 12.29 7.25 -9.77
C LYS A 11 13.77 7.32 -10.13
N ILE A 12 14.63 6.83 -9.24
CA ILE A 12 16.09 6.82 -9.39
C ILE A 12 16.57 5.39 -9.15
N LYS A 13 17.68 5.03 -9.80
CA LYS A 13 18.35 3.74 -9.56
C LYS A 13 18.76 3.64 -8.08
N PRO A 14 18.32 2.60 -7.35
CA PRO A 14 18.74 2.38 -5.97
C PRO A 14 20.25 2.18 -5.86
N GLN A 15 20.83 2.66 -4.78
CA GLN A 15 22.23 2.39 -4.45
C GLN A 15 22.31 1.27 -3.43
N VAL A 16 23.24 0.34 -3.61
CA VAL A 16 23.44 -0.78 -2.69
C VAL A 16 24.65 -0.48 -1.80
N VAL A 17 24.46 -0.57 -0.49
CA VAL A 17 25.52 -0.46 0.51
C VAL A 17 26.10 -1.85 0.75
N MET A 18 27.42 -1.97 0.61
CA MET A 18 28.16 -3.21 0.81
C MET A 18 28.82 -3.22 2.19
N ARG A 19 28.68 -4.32 2.93
CA ARG A 19 29.37 -4.58 4.20
C ARG A 19 30.07 -5.94 4.12
N ASN A 20 31.38 -5.99 4.37
CA ASN A 20 32.19 -7.22 4.29
C ASN A 20 32.05 -7.95 2.94
N GLY A 21 31.99 -7.19 1.84
CA GLY A 21 31.82 -7.74 0.48
C GLY A 21 30.42 -8.28 0.18
N ARG A 22 29.43 -8.10 1.07
CA ARG A 22 28.04 -8.53 0.88
C ARG A 22 27.09 -7.33 0.86
N PRO A 23 25.98 -7.39 0.09
CA PRO A 23 24.96 -6.35 0.15
C PRO A 23 24.27 -6.36 1.51
N ASP A 24 24.19 -5.20 2.15
CA ASP A 24 23.71 -5.03 3.52
C ASP A 24 22.49 -4.12 3.59
N ALA A 25 22.49 -3.04 2.80
CA ALA A 25 21.38 -2.09 2.74
C ALA A 25 21.19 -1.52 1.34
N VAL A 26 20.07 -0.85 1.12
CA VAL A 26 19.76 -0.11 -0.10
C VAL A 26 19.35 1.32 0.24
N ILE A 27 19.85 2.28 -0.51
CA ILE A 27 19.47 3.69 -0.41
C ILE A 27 18.53 4.01 -1.57
N ILE A 28 17.33 4.48 -1.23
CA ILE A 28 16.30 4.92 -2.16
C ILE A 28 15.73 6.28 -1.71
N ASN A 29 15.04 6.97 -2.61
CA ASN A 29 14.34 8.20 -2.25
C ASN A 29 13.23 7.89 -1.21
N ILE A 30 13.10 8.74 -0.19
CA ILE A 30 12.10 8.55 0.86
C ILE A 30 10.66 8.49 0.33
N LYS A 31 10.34 9.25 -0.72
CA LYS A 31 9.02 9.21 -1.36
C LYS A 31 8.78 7.89 -2.08
N ASP A 32 9.82 7.30 -2.66
CA ASP A 32 9.73 6.01 -3.31
C ASP A 32 9.56 4.90 -2.27
N TYR A 33 10.21 5.01 -1.11
CA TYR A 33 9.99 4.12 0.03
C TYR A 33 8.54 4.17 0.53
N GLN A 34 7.97 5.36 0.73
CA GLN A 34 6.58 5.53 1.14
C GLN A 34 5.61 4.87 0.14
N LYS A 35 5.84 5.07 -1.16
CA LYS A 35 5.03 4.44 -2.20
C LYS A 35 5.17 2.91 -2.24
N LEU A 36 6.33 2.37 -1.86
CA LEU A 36 6.49 0.91 -1.70
C LEU A 36 5.64 0.39 -0.54
N LEU A 37 5.52 1.15 0.56
CA LEU A 37 4.64 0.79 1.69
C LEU A 37 3.17 0.83 1.28
N GLU A 38 2.71 1.89 0.62
CA GLU A 38 1.33 2.00 0.10
C GLU A 38 0.96 0.79 -0.77
N ARG A 39 1.89 0.33 -1.61
CA ARG A 39 1.67 -0.84 -2.48
C ARG A 39 1.61 -2.17 -1.74
N LEU A 40 2.27 -2.26 -0.58
CA LEU A 40 2.15 -3.42 0.28
C LEU A 40 0.76 -3.47 0.90
N GLU A 41 0.26 -2.34 1.37
CA GLU A 41 -1.09 -2.17 1.93
C GLU A 41 -2.17 -2.43 0.87
N ASP A 42 -2.03 -1.89 -0.36
CA ASP A 42 -2.95 -2.12 -1.49
C ASP A 42 -3.23 -3.61 -1.72
N LYS A 43 -2.21 -4.47 -1.54
CA LYS A 43 -2.33 -5.92 -1.74
C LYS A 43 -3.19 -6.56 -0.66
N GLU A 44 -3.04 -6.12 0.59
CA GLU A 44 -3.82 -6.59 1.72
C GLU A 44 -5.26 -6.11 1.62
N ASP A 45 -5.45 -4.84 1.26
CA ASP A 45 -6.77 -4.25 1.00
C ASP A 45 -7.51 -4.98 -0.12
N LEU A 46 -6.82 -5.31 -1.22
CA LEU A 46 -7.44 -6.09 -2.29
C LEU A 46 -7.88 -7.47 -1.81
N ALA A 47 -7.09 -8.14 -0.97
CA ALA A 47 -7.46 -9.43 -0.40
C ALA A 47 -8.70 -9.30 0.51
N ASN A 48 -8.77 -8.23 1.30
CA ASN A 48 -9.93 -7.90 2.13
C ASN A 48 -11.18 -7.65 1.29
N LEU A 49 -11.08 -6.87 0.21
CA LEU A 49 -12.19 -6.61 -0.71
C LEU A 49 -12.70 -7.89 -1.37
N ILE A 50 -11.80 -8.78 -1.82
CA ILE A 50 -12.17 -10.08 -2.39
C ILE A 50 -12.89 -10.95 -1.34
N LYS A 51 -12.42 -10.94 -0.10
CA LYS A 51 -13.07 -11.66 1.01
C LYS A 51 -14.47 -11.11 1.30
N MET A 52 -14.62 -9.79 1.37
CA MET A 52 -15.90 -9.13 1.59
C MET A 52 -16.90 -9.44 0.46
N ARG A 53 -16.43 -9.46 -0.80
CA ARG A 53 -17.27 -9.81 -1.97
C ARG A 53 -17.82 -11.23 -1.92
N LYS A 54 -17.17 -12.16 -1.21
CA LYS A 54 -17.68 -13.53 -1.04
C LYS A 54 -18.81 -13.64 -0.01
N GLY A 55 -18.97 -12.64 0.86
CA GLY A 55 -20.05 -12.58 1.85
C GLY A 55 -21.25 -11.78 1.35
N SER A 56 -22.33 -11.76 2.14
CA SER A 56 -23.47 -10.86 1.89
C SER A 56 -23.07 -9.42 2.27
N LEU A 57 -22.93 -8.56 1.27
CA LEU A 57 -22.61 -7.15 1.47
C LEU A 57 -23.88 -6.38 1.85
N HIS A 58 -23.83 -5.70 3.00
CA HIS A 58 -24.87 -4.76 3.41
C HIS A 58 -24.38 -3.35 3.16
N PHE A 59 -25.17 -2.57 2.42
CA PHE A 59 -24.86 -1.18 2.13
C PHE A 59 -25.84 -0.27 2.87
N ARG A 60 -25.35 0.85 3.39
CA ARG A 60 -26.18 1.92 3.96
C ARG A 60 -25.87 3.24 3.28
N LYS A 61 -26.85 4.14 3.25
CA LYS A 61 -26.64 5.52 2.78
C LYS A 61 -25.61 6.21 3.69
N PHE A 62 -24.76 7.03 3.09
CA PHE A 62 -23.72 7.76 3.82
C PHE A 62 -24.32 8.67 4.90
N ASP A 63 -25.44 9.36 4.62
CA ASP A 63 -26.12 10.20 5.60
C ASP A 63 -26.58 9.42 6.84
N LYS A 64 -27.04 8.16 6.65
CA LYS A 64 -27.41 7.28 7.77
C LYS A 64 -26.19 6.86 8.60
N PHE A 65 -25.07 6.56 7.94
CA PHE A 65 -23.80 6.29 8.61
C PHE A 65 -23.41 7.46 9.53
N LEU A 66 -23.46 8.69 9.01
CA LEU A 66 -23.04 9.90 9.72
C LEU A 66 -23.94 10.19 10.93
N ALA A 67 -25.26 10.03 10.77
CA ALA A 67 -26.23 10.20 11.85
C ALA A 67 -26.00 9.22 13.02
N GLU A 68 -25.55 8.00 12.74
CA GLU A 68 -25.25 6.98 13.77
C GLU A 68 -23.93 7.24 14.53
N HIS A 69 -22.99 8.00 13.95
CA HIS A 69 -21.62 8.14 14.47
C HIS A 69 -21.33 9.55 15.04
N ASN A 70 -22.35 10.33 15.36
CA ASN A 70 -22.24 11.66 16.00
C ASN A 70 -21.21 12.61 15.33
N ASN A 71 -21.11 12.54 14.00
CA ASN A 71 -20.39 13.52 13.18
C ASN A 71 -21.40 14.36 12.36
N ALA A 72 -22.51 14.72 12.99
CA ALA A 72 -23.29 15.85 12.53
C ALA A 72 -22.52 17.11 12.97
N LEU A 73 -21.79 17.71 12.03
CA LEU A 73 -21.31 19.09 12.15
C LEU A 73 -22.50 20.03 12.41
#